data_AF-A0A097EIX1-F1
#
_entry.id   AF-A0A097EIX1-F1
#
_cell.length_a   1.000
_cell.length_b   1.000
_cell.length_c   1.000
_cell.angle_alpha   90.00
_cell.angle_beta   90.00
_cell.angle_gamma   90.00
#
_symmetry.space_group_name_H-M   'P 1'
#
loop_
_entity.id
_entity.type
_entity.pdbx_description
1 polymer ?
#
loop_
_entity_poly.entity_id
_entity_poly.type
_entity_poly.pdbx_seq_one_letter_code
_entity_poly.pdbx_strand_id
1 'polypeptide(L)'
;MNGQDANGPAPGADAIERIARDTIARLPAAFATHLGDVVLLVEEEADAETLAALGIEHPLDLTGLYHGRPLGEKSSMESGALPDRIHLYRQAILVEWVETGVRLDDLVRHVTIHEIGHHFGLSDDDMHALEDAVVD
;
A
#
# COMPACT_ATOMS: atom_id res chain seq x y z
N MET A 1 25.76 -6.61 -1.77
CA MET A 1 25.83 -6.46 -0.30
C MET A 1 24.40 -6.22 0.17
N ASN A 2 23.68 -7.27 0.56
CA ASN A 2 22.29 -7.15 1.01
C ASN A 2 22.32 -6.80 2.51
N GLY A 3 22.53 -5.51 2.80
CA GLY A 3 22.71 -4.97 4.15
C GLY A 3 21.42 -4.77 4.92
N GLN A 4 20.60 -5.81 5.03
CA GLN A 4 19.55 -5.86 6.05
C GLN A 4 19.88 -7.03 6.96
N ASP A 5 20.79 -6.77 7.89
CA ASP A 5 21.17 -7.73 8.92
C ASP A 5 19.90 -8.10 9.70
N ALA A 6 19.55 -9.39 9.71
CA ALA A 6 18.37 -9.95 10.39
C ALA A 6 18.43 -9.86 11.94
N ASN A 7 19.25 -8.96 12.48
CA ASN A 7 19.60 -8.85 13.90
C ASN A 7 19.26 -7.47 14.52
N GLY A 8 18.50 -6.64 13.80
CA GLY A 8 17.96 -5.36 14.28
C GLY A 8 16.51 -5.47 14.80
N PRO A 9 15.99 -4.45 15.49
CA PRO A 9 14.58 -4.41 15.86
C PRO A 9 13.71 -4.45 14.61
N ALA A 10 12.53 -5.07 14.71
CA ALA A 10 11.56 -5.11 13.62
C ALA A 10 11.29 -3.69 13.09
N PRO A 11 11.22 -3.49 11.77
CA PRO A 11 10.90 -2.20 11.17
C PRO A 11 9.65 -1.58 11.80
N GLY A 12 9.73 -0.29 12.13
CA GLY A 12 8.61 0.48 12.68
C GLY A 12 7.63 0.94 11.59
N ALA A 13 6.45 1.40 12.02
CA ALA A 13 5.44 1.97 11.13
C ALA A 13 6.01 3.13 10.26
N ASP A 14 6.80 4.02 10.86
CA ASP A 14 7.45 5.14 10.15
C ASP A 14 8.38 4.67 9.00
N ALA A 15 8.97 3.48 9.12
CA ALA A 15 9.83 2.94 8.06
C ALA A 15 8.99 2.47 6.87
N ILE A 16 7.90 1.74 7.13
CA ILE A 16 6.95 1.30 6.12
C ILE A 16 6.29 2.52 5.45
N GLU A 17 5.82 3.48 6.25
CA GLU A 17 5.17 4.69 5.75
C GLU A 17 6.10 5.47 4.81
N ARG A 18 7.37 5.65 5.19
CA ARG A 18 8.36 6.33 4.36
C ARG A 18 8.56 5.62 3.01
N ILE A 19 8.71 4.29 3.02
CA ILE A 19 8.89 3.52 1.78
C ILE A 19 7.67 3.64 0.87
N ALA A 20 6.47 3.54 1.44
CA ALA A 20 5.22 3.68 0.69
C ALA A 20 5.05 5.09 0.12
N ARG A 21 5.39 6.15 0.87
CA ARG A 21 5.41 7.53 0.37
C ARG A 21 6.40 7.72 -0.77
N ASP A 22 7.62 7.20 -0.62
CA ASP A 22 8.64 7.26 -1.66
C ASP A 22 8.20 6.51 -2.93
N THR A 23 7.50 5.38 -2.75
CA THR A 23 6.89 4.61 -3.84
C THR A 23 5.84 5.44 -4.58
N ILE A 24 4.87 6.03 -3.85
CA ILE A 24 3.82 6.88 -4.43
C ILE A 24 4.42 8.07 -5.18
N ALA A 25 5.45 8.71 -4.62
CA ALA A 25 6.11 9.86 -5.23
C ALA A 25 6.84 9.54 -6.55
N ARG A 26 7.20 8.27 -6.77
CA ARG A 26 7.86 7.79 -7.99
C ARG A 26 6.88 7.29 -9.06
N LEU A 27 5.59 7.15 -8.72
CA LEU A 27 4.60 6.71 -9.69
C LEU A 27 4.48 7.71 -10.86
N PRO A 28 4.08 7.26 -12.06
CA PRO A 28 3.87 8.13 -13.20
C PRO A 28 2.93 9.29 -12.88
N ALA A 29 3.15 10.45 -13.53
CA ALA A 29 2.38 11.66 -13.29
C ALA A 29 0.86 11.50 -13.47
N ALA A 30 0.41 10.49 -14.21
CA ALA A 30 -1.00 10.13 -14.36
C ALA A 30 -1.68 9.79 -13.01
N PHE A 31 -0.94 9.25 -12.05
CA PHE A 31 -1.45 8.88 -10.72
C PHE A 31 -1.45 10.08 -9.74
N ALA A 32 -0.58 11.06 -9.95
CA ALA A 32 -0.36 12.17 -9.01
C ALA A 32 -1.63 13.00 -8.75
N THR A 33 -2.50 13.18 -9.75
CA THR A 33 -3.76 13.92 -9.60
C THR A 33 -4.74 13.23 -8.64
N HIS A 34 -4.70 11.90 -8.58
CA HIS A 34 -5.62 11.11 -7.75
C HIS A 34 -5.02 10.74 -6.40
N LEU A 35 -3.69 10.60 -6.32
CA LEU A 35 -2.97 10.26 -5.10
C LEU A 35 -2.48 11.48 -4.32
N GLY A 36 -2.56 12.70 -4.88
CA GLY A 36 -2.02 13.90 -4.25
C GLY A 36 -2.61 14.24 -2.87
N ASP A 37 -3.87 13.87 -2.65
CA ASP A 37 -4.58 14.09 -1.38
C ASP A 37 -4.79 12.78 -0.58
N VAL A 38 -4.18 11.67 -1.00
CA VAL A 38 -4.38 10.37 -0.34
C VAL A 38 -3.77 10.37 1.06
N VAL A 39 -4.54 9.87 2.03
CA VAL A 39 -4.05 9.68 3.39
C VAL A 39 -3.47 8.28 3.50
N LEU A 40 -2.15 8.19 3.60
CA LEU A 40 -1.46 6.94 3.90
C LEU A 40 -1.44 6.70 5.42
N LEU A 41 -1.91 5.53 5.84
CA LEU A 41 -1.99 5.07 7.22
C LEU A 41 -1.24 3.74 7.35
N VAL A 42 -0.37 3.65 8.35
CA VAL A 42 0.26 2.38 8.73
C VAL A 42 -0.27 1.98 10.09
N GLU A 43 -1.00 0.87 10.12
CA GLU A 43 -1.66 0.36 11.32
C GLU A 43 -1.06 -0.99 11.70
N GLU A 44 -1.23 -1.43 12.95
CA GLU A 44 -0.69 -2.73 13.38
C GLU A 44 -1.41 -3.89 12.69
N GLU A 45 -2.74 -3.87 12.69
CA GLU A 45 -3.62 -4.87 12.10
C GLU A 45 -4.91 -4.21 11.61
N ALA A 46 -5.60 -4.87 10.67
CA ALA A 46 -6.94 -4.45 10.24
C ALA A 46 -7.96 -4.67 11.36
N ASP A 47 -8.91 -3.76 11.48
CA ASP A 47 -9.99 -3.93 12.46
C ASP A 47 -10.98 -5.02 12.03
N ALA A 48 -11.73 -5.54 12.99
CA ALA A 48 -12.65 -6.66 12.75
C ALA A 48 -13.80 -6.32 11.79
N GLU A 49 -14.22 -5.05 11.68
CA GLU A 49 -15.26 -4.63 10.74
C GLU A 49 -14.72 -4.68 9.31
N THR A 50 -13.52 -4.16 9.09
CA THR A 50 -12.82 -4.24 7.80
C THR A 50 -12.62 -5.68 7.34
N LEU A 51 -12.11 -6.56 8.22
CA LEU A 51 -11.91 -7.98 7.89
C LEU A 51 -13.21 -8.69 7.54
N ALA A 52 -14.27 -8.47 8.33
CA ALA A 52 -15.58 -9.05 8.08
C ALA A 52 -16.20 -8.56 6.75
N ALA A 53 -16.01 -7.28 6.40
CA ALA A 53 -16.49 -6.71 5.15
C ALA A 53 -15.80 -7.33 3.91
N LEU A 54 -14.53 -7.69 4.06
CA LEU A 54 -13.73 -8.33 2.99
C LEU A 54 -13.82 -9.87 3.01
N GLY A 55 -14.47 -10.46 4.02
CA GLY A 55 -14.55 -11.91 4.19
C GLY A 55 -13.21 -12.55 4.53
N ILE A 56 -12.30 -11.80 5.16
CA ILE A 56 -10.98 -12.26 5.57
C ILE A 56 -11.04 -12.81 6.98
N GLU A 57 -10.53 -14.03 7.17
CA GLU A 57 -10.61 -14.73 8.45
C GLU A 57 -9.51 -14.31 9.44
N HIS A 58 -8.33 -13.95 8.94
CA HIS A 58 -7.17 -13.61 9.78
C HIS A 58 -6.57 -12.24 9.40
N PRO A 59 -6.24 -11.37 10.37
CA PRO A 59 -5.69 -10.03 10.10
C PRO A 59 -4.37 -10.03 9.31
N LEU A 60 -3.60 -11.11 9.41
CA LEU A 60 -2.33 -11.25 8.69
C LEU A 60 -2.50 -11.56 7.20
N ASP A 61 -3.71 -11.91 6.76
CA ASP A 61 -4.01 -12.18 5.35
C ASP A 61 -4.31 -10.89 4.56
N LEU A 62 -4.29 -9.73 5.23
CA LEU A 62 -4.50 -8.42 4.62
C LEU A 62 -3.28 -7.53 4.89
N THR A 63 -2.47 -7.29 3.85
CA THR A 63 -1.23 -6.49 3.96
C THR A 63 -1.44 -5.03 3.65
N GLY A 64 -2.44 -4.71 2.83
CA GLY A 64 -2.85 -3.35 2.52
C GLY A 64 -4.33 -3.27 2.15
N LEU A 65 -4.86 -2.04 2.10
CA LEU A 65 -6.21 -1.77 1.64
C LEU A 65 -6.34 -0.34 1.13
N TYR A 66 -6.79 -0.18 -0.11
CA TYR A 66 -7.21 1.12 -0.63
C TYR A 66 -8.70 1.40 -0.32
N HIS A 67 -8.94 2.44 0.49
CA HIS A 67 -10.28 2.97 0.77
C HIS A 67 -10.52 4.29 0.04
N GLY A 68 -11.30 4.27 -1.02
CA GLY A 68 -11.68 5.47 -1.75
C GLY A 68 -12.91 5.28 -2.61
N ARG A 69 -13.51 6.38 -3.07
CA ARG A 69 -14.62 6.29 -4.03
C ARG A 69 -14.09 5.84 -5.40
N PRO A 70 -14.79 4.99 -6.15
CA PRO A 70 -14.40 4.65 -7.52
C PRO A 70 -14.21 5.92 -8.37
N LEU A 71 -13.21 5.92 -9.26
CA LEU A 71 -12.85 7.09 -10.08
C LEU A 71 -14.06 7.69 -10.84
N GLY A 72 -15.04 6.87 -11.23
CA GLY A 72 -16.26 7.31 -11.92
C GLY A 72 -17.27 8.08 -11.06
N GLU A 73 -17.17 8.00 -9.73
CA GLU A 73 -18.10 8.64 -8.78
C GLU A 73 -17.50 9.91 -8.12
N LYS A 74 -16.24 10.25 -8.42
CA LYS A 74 -15.58 11.48 -7.95
C LYS A 74 -16.12 12.70 -8.72
N SER A 75 -17.37 13.09 -8.47
CA SER A 75 -17.94 14.34 -9.01
C SER A 75 -17.32 15.57 -8.34
N SER A 76 -16.84 16.52 -9.16
CA SER A 76 -16.15 17.76 -8.74
C SER A 76 -17.01 18.76 -7.95
N MET A 77 -18.25 18.40 -7.57
CA MET A 77 -19.23 19.28 -6.93
C MET A 77 -19.49 18.97 -5.45
N GLU A 78 -18.92 17.90 -4.87
CA GLU A 78 -19.12 17.58 -3.46
C GLU A 78 -18.01 18.14 -2.58
N SER A 79 -18.19 19.39 -2.17
CA SER A 79 -17.47 20.05 -1.09
C SER A 79 -17.74 19.31 0.24
N GLY A 80 -16.96 18.27 0.54
CA GLY A 80 -17.14 17.45 1.75
C GLY A 80 -16.69 15.99 1.63
N ALA A 81 -16.20 15.55 0.48
CA ALA A 81 -15.63 14.22 0.31
C ALA A 81 -14.43 14.02 1.26
N LEU A 82 -14.44 12.92 2.02
CA LEU A 82 -13.23 12.49 2.73
C LEU A 82 -12.16 12.11 1.69
N PRO A 83 -10.88 12.42 1.95
CA PRO A 83 -9.80 11.99 1.09
C PRO A 83 -9.75 10.46 1.02
N ASP A 84 -9.31 9.93 -0.12
CA ASP A 84 -9.00 8.52 -0.23
C ASP A 84 -7.90 8.14 0.76
N ARG A 85 -7.88 6.89 1.19
CA ARG A 85 -6.94 6.37 2.17
C ARG A 85 -6.28 5.10 1.66
N ILE A 86 -5.00 4.94 1.96
CA ILE A 86 -4.28 3.69 1.78
C ILE A 86 -3.89 3.22 3.18
N HIS A 87 -4.38 2.06 3.58
CA HIS A 87 -3.99 1.39 4.81
C HIS A 87 -2.91 0.36 4.47
N LEU A 88 -1.86 0.32 5.26
CA LEU A 88 -0.85 -0.74 5.24
C LEU A 88 -0.79 -1.37 6.63
N TYR A 89 -0.92 -2.68 6.70
CA TYR A 89 -0.98 -3.42 7.96
C TYR A 89 0.37 -4.01 8.29
N ARG A 90 1.02 -3.37 9.27
CA ARG A 90 2.42 -3.63 9.63
C ARG A 90 2.66 -5.07 10.03
N GLN A 91 1.79 -5.69 10.82
CA GLN A 91 2.01 -7.08 11.25
C GLN A 91 1.97 -8.05 10.08
N ALA A 92 0.98 -7.93 9.19
CA ALA A 92 0.86 -8.74 7.99
C ALA A 92 2.11 -8.59 7.10
N ILE A 93 2.53 -7.36 6.82
CA ILE A 93 3.74 -7.05 6.05
C ILE A 93 4.99 -7.66 6.69
N LEU A 94 5.13 -7.58 8.01
CA LEU A 94 6.29 -8.14 8.71
C LEU A 94 6.31 -9.68 8.70
N VAL A 95 5.15 -10.32 8.75
CA VAL A 95 5.06 -11.78 8.60
C VAL A 95 5.48 -12.17 7.19
N GLU A 96 4.89 -11.55 6.17
CA GLU A 96 5.25 -11.84 4.77
C GLU A 96 6.74 -11.55 4.51
N TRP A 97 7.29 -10.46 5.08
CA TRP A 97 8.72 -10.13 4.98
C TRP A 97 9.62 -11.24 5.53
N VAL A 98 9.27 -11.79 6.69
CA VAL A 98 10.03 -12.89 7.32
C VAL A 98 9.88 -14.19 6.53
N GLU A 99 8.69 -14.47 6.00
CA GLU A 99 8.41 -15.70 5.24
C GLU A 99 9.08 -15.71 3.86
N THR A 100 9.08 -14.58 3.17
CA THR A 100 9.63 -14.45 1.82
C THR A 100 11.12 -14.14 1.82
N GLY A 101 11.62 -13.43 2.83
CA GLY A 101 13.03 -13.02 2.95
C GLY A 101 13.46 -11.97 1.92
N VAL A 102 12.51 -11.31 1.25
CA VAL A 102 12.80 -10.20 0.33
C VAL A 102 13.25 -8.94 1.09
N ARG A 103 13.71 -7.92 0.38
CA ARG A 103 14.01 -6.63 1.01
C ARG A 103 12.70 -5.96 1.42
N LEU A 104 12.66 -5.35 2.61
CA LEU A 104 11.45 -4.65 3.08
C LEU A 104 11.00 -3.57 2.08
N ASP A 105 11.94 -2.86 1.46
CA ASP A 105 11.64 -1.82 0.48
C ASP A 105 10.91 -2.37 -0.76
N ASP A 106 11.30 -3.56 -1.22
CA ASP A 106 10.65 -4.21 -2.36
C ASP A 106 9.25 -4.70 -1.99
N LEU A 107 9.09 -5.29 -0.78
CA LEU A 107 7.79 -5.76 -0.32
C LEU A 107 6.78 -4.61 -0.14
N VAL A 108 7.17 -3.56 0.59
CA VAL A 108 6.26 -2.43 0.84
C VAL A 108 5.91 -1.72 -0.47
N ARG A 109 6.85 -1.62 -1.42
CA ARG A 109 6.60 -1.10 -2.77
C ARG A 109 5.55 -1.95 -3.49
N HIS A 110 5.77 -3.26 -3.53
CA HIS A 110 4.87 -4.22 -4.17
C HIS A 110 3.44 -4.11 -3.62
N VAL A 111 3.26 -4.15 -2.29
CA VAL A 111 1.95 -4.00 -1.65
C VAL A 111 1.32 -2.65 -1.98
N THR A 112 2.09 -1.55 -1.89
CA THR A 112 1.58 -0.20 -2.19
C THR A 112 1.10 -0.08 -3.64
N ILE A 113 1.86 -0.63 -4.60
CA ILE A 113 1.51 -0.61 -6.02
C ILE A 113 0.30 -1.52 -6.28
N HIS A 114 0.19 -2.66 -5.62
CA HIS A 114 -0.98 -3.55 -5.74
C HIS A 114 -2.27 -2.87 -5.29
N GLU A 115 -2.26 -2.22 -4.12
CA GLU A 115 -3.45 -1.52 -3.61
C GLU A 115 -3.89 -0.40 -4.55
N ILE A 116 -2.93 0.38 -5.05
CA ILE A 116 -3.20 1.45 -6.01
C ILE A 116 -3.68 0.87 -7.34
N GLY A 117 -3.01 -0.15 -7.86
CA GLY A 117 -3.34 -0.74 -9.15
C GLY A 117 -4.74 -1.32 -9.17
N HIS A 118 -5.13 -2.09 -8.15
CA HIS A 118 -6.49 -2.60 -8.01
C HIS A 118 -7.53 -1.48 -7.93
N HIS A 119 -7.29 -0.40 -7.17
CA HIS A 119 -8.22 0.73 -7.12
C HIS A 119 -8.39 1.41 -8.49
N PHE A 120 -7.34 1.47 -9.29
CA PHE A 120 -7.34 2.09 -10.62
C PHE A 120 -7.76 1.12 -11.74
N GLY A 121 -8.04 -0.15 -11.42
CA GLY A 121 -8.44 -1.17 -12.38
C GLY A 121 -7.30 -1.62 -13.31
N LEU A 122 -6.06 -1.54 -12.83
CA LEU A 122 -4.89 -2.04 -13.56
C LEU A 122 -4.87 -3.57 -13.58
N SER A 123 -4.29 -4.12 -14.64
CA SER A 123 -3.96 -5.55 -14.69
C SER A 123 -2.67 -5.85 -13.92
N ASP A 124 -2.47 -7.12 -13.56
CA ASP A 124 -1.23 -7.58 -12.92
C ASP A 124 0.02 -7.25 -13.76
N ASP A 125 -0.09 -7.33 -15.09
CA ASP A 125 0.98 -6.97 -16.02
C ASP A 125 1.31 -5.47 -15.96
N ASP A 126 0.29 -4.61 -15.86
CA ASP A 126 0.49 -3.16 -15.71
C ASP A 126 1.13 -2.82 -14.35
N MET A 127 0.74 -3.53 -13.29
CA MET A 127 1.30 -3.35 -11.96
C MET A 127 2.77 -3.76 -11.90
N HIS A 128 3.15 -4.89 -12.50
CA HIS A 128 4.56 -5.27 -12.62
C HIS A 128 5.39 -4.24 -13.41
N ALA A 129 4.84 -3.70 -14.50
CA ALA A 129 5.52 -2.65 -15.26
C ALA A 129 5.74 -1.37 -14.43
N LEU A 130 4.81 -1.05 -13.52
CA LEU A 130 4.97 0.06 -12.57
C LEU A 130 6.03 -0.24 -11.51
N GLU A 131 6.07 -1.46 -10.98
CA GLU A 131 7.10 -1.89 -10.03
C GLU A 131 8.50 -1.72 -10.62
N ASP A 132 8.72 -2.21 -11.84
CA ASP A 132 9.99 -2.07 -12.55
C ASP A 132 10.36 -0.59 -12.75
N ALA A 133 9.38 0.27 -13.06
CA ALA A 133 9.61 1.70 -13.29
C ALA A 133 9.94 2.48 -12.01
N VAL A 134 9.56 1.99 -10.83
CA VAL A 134 9.81 2.64 -9.53
C VAL A 134 11.16 2.22 -8.92
N VAL A 135 11.76 1.11 -9.39
CA VAL A 135 13.04 0.57 -8.92
C VAL A 135 14.25 1.43 -9.37
N ASP A 136 14.17 2.10 -10.52
CA ASP A 136 15.20 3.00 -11.08
C ASP A 136 15.13 4.44 -10.47
#